data_AF-A0A0B2RKC9-F1
#
_entry.id   AF-A0A0B2RKC9-F1
#
_cell.length_a   1.000
_cell.length_b   1.000
_cell.length_c   1.000
_cell.angle_alpha   90.00
_cell.angle_beta   90.00
_cell.angle_gamma   90.00
#
_symmetry.space_group_name_H-M   'P 1'
#
loop_
_entity.id
_entity.type
_entity.pdbx_description
1 polymer ?
#
loop_
_entity_poly.entity_id
_entity_poly.type
_entity_poly.pdbx_seq_one_letter_code
_entity_poly.pdbx_strand_id
1 'polypeptide(L)'
;MNRLRILAFKNKPSKPVDLLHPQISTLIRQNKPAKPRRVIPQTLDAPELVDDYYLNLWGSNNCSCIALGSIMYFWDAKNHSTSELVTIDDEDDPVTFVS
;
A
#
# COMPACT_ATOMS: atom_id res chain seq x y z
N MET A 1 9.75 -32.29 -35.60
CA MET A 1 10.79 -32.04 -34.58
C MET A 1 11.36 -30.64 -34.80
N ASN A 2 10.85 -29.64 -34.08
CA ASN A 2 11.34 -28.25 -34.19
C ASN A 2 12.50 -28.02 -33.22
N ARG A 3 13.72 -27.94 -33.74
CA ARG A 3 14.92 -27.58 -32.97
C ARG A 3 14.97 -26.06 -32.79
N LEU A 4 14.76 -25.58 -31.58
CA LEU A 4 15.02 -24.19 -31.21
C LEU A 4 16.51 -23.89 -31.36
N ARG A 5 16.86 -22.85 -32.10
CA ARG A 5 18.24 -22.32 -32.19
C ARG A 5 18.28 -21.00 -31.43
N ILE A 6 19.00 -21.00 -30.31
CA ILE A 6 19.22 -19.81 -29.49
C ILE A 6 20.30 -18.96 -30.17
N LEU A 7 20.00 -17.71 -30.51
CA LEU A 7 21.03 -16.76 -30.95
C LEU A 7 21.87 -16.33 -29.75
N ALA A 8 23.14 -16.72 -29.73
CA ALA A 8 24.12 -16.22 -28.77
C ALA A 8 24.96 -15.11 -29.41
N PHE A 9 24.87 -13.90 -28.86
CA PHE A 9 25.74 -12.79 -29.25
C PHE A 9 27.12 -12.97 -28.59
N LYS A 10 28.18 -13.11 -29.40
CA LYS A 10 29.57 -13.31 -28.94
C LYS A 10 30.26 -12.04 -28.45
N ASN A 11 29.68 -10.86 -28.67
CA ASN A 11 30.30 -9.62 -28.23
C ASN A 11 29.97 -9.35 -26.76
N LYS A 12 31.00 -9.41 -25.92
CA LYS A 12 30.92 -8.81 -24.58
C LYS A 12 30.80 -7.29 -24.76
N PRO A 13 29.87 -6.62 -24.09
CA PRO A 13 29.79 -5.16 -24.15
C PRO A 13 31.13 -4.57 -23.74
N SER A 14 31.62 -3.58 -24.49
CA SER A 14 32.82 -2.83 -24.14
C SER A 14 32.67 -2.31 -22.72
N LYS A 15 33.69 -2.51 -21.88
CA LYS A 15 33.68 -1.97 -20.50
C LYS A 15 33.36 -0.47 -20.60
N PRO A 16 32.41 0.04 -19.81
CA PRO A 16 32.10 1.46 -19.84
C PRO A 16 33.40 2.21 -19.57
N VAL A 17 33.80 3.08 -20.49
CA VAL A 17 34.93 3.97 -20.27
C VAL A 17 34.56 4.83 -19.07
N ASP A 18 35.39 4.84 -18.03
CA ASP A 18 35.26 5.74 -16.87
C ASP A 18 35.48 7.19 -17.32
N LEU A 19 34.48 7.76 -17.99
CA LEU A 19 34.50 9.15 -18.47
C LEU A 19 33.83 10.13 -17.51
N LEU A 20 33.59 9.74 -16.26
CA LEU A 20 32.84 10.58 -15.34
C LEU A 20 33.71 11.03 -14.16
N HIS A 21 34.47 12.08 -14.43
CA HIS A 21 34.97 13.00 -13.41
C HIS A 21 33.80 13.43 -12.50
N PRO A 22 33.97 13.51 -11.17
CA PRO A 22 32.88 13.73 -10.20
C PRO A 22 32.04 14.99 -10.48
N GLN A 23 32.57 15.95 -11.24
CA GLN A 23 31.87 17.17 -11.63
C GLN A 23 30.79 16.99 -12.69
N ILE A 24 30.86 15.97 -13.55
CA ILE A 24 29.80 15.69 -14.53
C ILE A 24 28.60 15.04 -13.81
N SER A 25 28.85 14.16 -12.84
CA SER A 25 27.82 13.51 -12.03
C SER A 25 26.98 14.48 -11.20
N THR A 26 27.57 15.59 -10.70
CA THR A 26 26.81 16.63 -10.00
C THR A 26 25.91 17.43 -10.94
N LEU A 27 26.41 17.81 -12.13
CA LEU A 27 25.64 18.50 -13.17
C LEU A 27 24.46 17.65 -13.69
N ILE A 28 24.66 16.35 -13.91
CA ILE A 28 23.59 15.43 -14.35
C ILE A 28 22.52 15.24 -13.26
N ARG A 29 22.88 15.35 -11.97
CA ARG A 29 21.91 15.27 -10.86
C ARG A 29 20.96 16.47 -10.83
N GLN A 30 21.44 17.65 -11.24
CA GLN A 30 20.65 18.88 -11.27
C GLN A 30 19.66 18.93 -12.43
N ASN A 31 19.92 18.21 -13.52
CA ASN A 31 19.05 18.15 -14.71
C ASN A 31 18.07 16.96 -14.74
N LYS A 32 17.96 16.17 -13.66
CA LYS A 32 16.92 15.15 -13.58
C LYS A 32 15.62 15.80 -13.08
N PRO A 33 14.48 15.65 -13.80
CA PRO A 33 13.21 16.06 -13.24
C PRO A 33 13.02 15.34 -11.91
N ALA A 34 12.72 16.11 -10.86
CA ALA A 34 12.47 15.56 -9.54
C ALA A 34 11.37 14.50 -9.69
N LYS A 35 11.68 13.25 -9.30
CA LYS A 35 10.66 12.19 -9.31
C LYS A 35 9.48 12.69 -8.47
N PRO A 36 8.23 12.56 -8.95
CA PRO A 36 7.07 13.00 -8.19
C PRO A 36 7.12 12.37 -6.80
N ARG A 37 6.94 13.21 -5.78
CA ARG A 37 6.93 12.76 -4.39
C ARG A 37 5.80 11.73 -4.25
N ARG A 38 6.16 10.51 -3.85
CA ARG A 38 5.17 9.47 -3.58
C ARG A 38 4.32 9.93 -2.38
N VAL A 39 3.02 10.10 -2.58
CA VAL A 39 2.07 10.27 -1.48
C VAL A 39 1.82 8.88 -0.91
N ILE A 40 2.10 8.70 0.38
CA ILE A 40 1.78 7.46 1.09
C ILE A 40 0.31 7.56 1.47
N PRO A 41 -0.54 6.56 1.15
CA PRO A 41 -1.90 6.50 1.65
C PRO A 41 -1.93 6.54 3.18
N GLN A 42 -2.96 7.14 3.77
CA GLN A 42 -3.15 7.06 5.22
C GLN A 42 -3.31 5.59 5.64
N THR A 43 -2.72 5.25 6.78
CA THR A 43 -2.83 3.93 7.42
C THR A 43 -3.55 4.11 8.75
N LEU A 44 -4.53 3.26 9.02
CA LEU A 44 -5.22 3.19 10.32
C LEU A 44 -4.72 1.96 11.05
N ASP A 45 -4.43 2.14 12.34
CA ASP A 45 -4.11 1.01 13.21
C ASP A 45 -5.43 0.34 13.64
N ALA A 46 -5.50 -0.98 13.45
CA ALA A 46 -6.67 -1.80 13.77
C ALA A 46 -6.24 -2.93 14.73
N PRO A 47 -5.99 -2.62 16.02
CA PRO A 47 -5.69 -3.64 17.01
C PRO A 47 -6.89 -4.58 17.17
N GLU A 48 -6.65 -5.88 17.39
CA GLU A 48 -7.71 -6.87 17.63
C GLU A 48 -8.70 -7.07 16.47
N LEU A 49 -8.33 -6.63 15.26
CA LEU A 49 -9.06 -6.97 14.04
C LEU A 49 -8.98 -8.48 13.80
N VAL A 50 -10.14 -9.11 13.71
CA VAL A 50 -10.26 -10.54 13.36
C VAL A 50 -9.97 -10.72 11.87
N ASP A 51 -9.06 -11.64 11.54
CA ASP A 51 -8.74 -12.01 10.15
C ASP A 51 -9.85 -12.93 9.59
N ASP A 52 -11.01 -12.35 9.29
CA ASP A 52 -12.15 -13.03 8.68
C ASP A 52 -12.32 -12.60 7.22
N TYR A 53 -12.35 -13.58 6.32
CA TYR A 53 -12.53 -13.38 4.88
C TYR A 53 -13.86 -12.70 4.51
N TYR A 54 -14.89 -12.82 5.36
CA TYR A 54 -16.21 -12.26 5.11
C TYR A 54 -16.40 -10.85 5.69
N LEU A 55 -15.40 -10.28 6.35
CA LEU A 55 -15.50 -8.96 6.95
C LEU A 55 -15.46 -7.87 5.85
N ASN A 56 -16.54 -7.09 5.72
CA ASN A 56 -16.56 -5.94 4.82
C ASN A 56 -16.13 -4.67 5.55
N LEU A 57 -14.86 -4.29 5.37
CA LEU A 57 -14.23 -3.12 6.02
C LEU A 57 -14.51 -1.79 5.31
N TRP A 58 -15.13 -1.79 4.13
CA TRP A 58 -15.36 -0.56 3.35
C TRP A 58 -16.84 -0.31 3.09
N GLY A 59 -17.32 0.80 3.66
CA GLY A 59 -18.64 1.36 3.38
C GLY A 59 -18.66 2.29 2.16
N SER A 60 -19.83 2.82 1.84
CA SER A 60 -19.98 3.86 0.81
C SER A 60 -19.59 5.25 1.34
N ASN A 61 -19.34 6.21 0.45
CA ASN A 61 -19.13 7.64 0.77
C ASN A 61 -17.92 8.00 1.65
N ASN A 62 -16.83 7.23 1.58
CA ASN A 62 -15.60 7.41 2.38
C ASN A 62 -15.81 7.19 3.89
N CYS A 63 -16.84 6.45 4.27
CA CYS A 63 -17.06 6.01 5.63
C CYS A 63 -16.79 4.51 5.76
N SER A 64 -16.36 4.05 6.91
CA SER A 64 -16.07 2.63 7.17
C SER A 64 -16.43 2.29 8.60
N CYS A 65 -17.18 1.19 8.78
CA CYS A 65 -17.42 0.60 10.08
C CYS A 65 -16.45 -0.58 10.25
N ILE A 66 -15.77 -0.65 11.39
CA ILE A 66 -14.78 -1.70 11.68
C ILE A 66 -15.07 -2.21 13.09
N ALA A 67 -15.28 -3.52 13.23
CA ALA A 67 -15.33 -4.17 14.53
C ALA A 67 -13.90 -4.54 14.96
N LEU A 68 -13.50 -4.07 16.15
CA LEU A 68 -12.22 -4.38 16.79
C LEU A 68 -12.55 -5.01 18.15
N GLY A 69 -12.26 -6.30 18.32
CA GLY A 69 -12.72 -7.05 19.49
C GLY A 69 -14.25 -6.96 19.66
N SER A 70 -14.70 -6.56 20.86
CA SER A 70 -16.12 -6.39 21.19
C SER A 70 -16.65 -4.98 20.87
N ILE A 71 -15.86 -4.10 20.24
CA ILE A 71 -16.23 -2.70 20.00
C ILE A 71 -16.35 -2.42 18.50
N MET A 72 -17.44 -1.78 18.08
CA MET A 72 -17.60 -1.27 16.72
C MET A 72 -17.22 0.20 16.64
N TYR A 73 -16.29 0.48 15.74
CA TYR A 73 -15.84 1.83 15.41
C TYR A 73 -16.38 2.29 14.06
N PHE A 74 -16.69 3.57 13.97
CA PHE A 74 -17.01 4.28 12.74
C PHE A 74 -15.88 5.24 12.40
N TRP A 75 -15.39 5.15 11.18
CA TRP A 75 -14.39 6.07 10.64
C TRP A 75 -14.96 6.86 9.47
N ASP A 76 -14.83 8.19 9.54
CA ASP A 76 -15.14 9.11 8.45
C ASP A 76 -13.83 9.65 7.86
N ALA A 77 -13.51 9.21 6.64
CA ALA A 77 -12.28 9.62 5.98
C ALA A 77 -12.31 11.07 5.46
N LYS A 78 -13.48 11.75 5.43
CA LYS A 78 -13.56 13.18 5.07
C LYS A 78 -13.02 14.07 6.17
N ASN A 79 -13.37 13.73 7.41
CA ASN A 79 -12.99 14.49 8.60
C ASN A 79 -11.83 13.86 9.37
N HIS A 80 -11.39 12.66 8.95
CA HIS A 80 -10.40 11.84 9.64
C HIS A 80 -10.79 11.56 11.11
N SER A 81 -12.08 11.44 11.38
CA SER A 81 -12.61 11.23 12.72
C SER A 81 -13.02 9.78 12.94
N THR A 82 -12.76 9.27 14.14
CA THR A 82 -13.19 7.95 14.59
C THR A 82 -14.15 8.12 15.77
N SER A 83 -15.25 7.36 15.75
CA SER A 83 -16.25 7.32 16.81
C SER A 83 -16.55 5.88 17.20
N GLU A 84 -16.74 5.62 18.48
CA GLU A 84 -17.30 4.36 18.95
C GLU A 84 -18.82 4.36 18.72
N LEU A 85 -19.35 3.29 18.14
CA LEU A 85 -20.78 3.14 17.87
C LEU A 85 -21.46 2.21 18.88
N VAL A 86 -20.87 1.05 19.14
CA VAL A 86 -21.44 0.05 20.06
C VAL A 86 -20.32 -0.77 20.69
N THR A 87 -20.51 -1.13 21.95
CA THR A 87 -19.74 -2.17 22.64
C THR A 87 -20.68 -3.36 22.86
N ILE A 88 -20.26 -4.53 22.40
CA ILE A 88 -20.93 -5.82 22.55
C ILE A 88 -20.38 -6.47 23.83
N ASP A 89 -21.25 -7.12 24.60
CA ASP A 89 -20.85 -7.87 25.78
C ASP A 89 -20.23 -9.21 25.35
N ASP A 90 -19.36 -9.80 26.17
CA ASP A 90 -18.62 -11.02 25.80
C ASP A 90 -19.53 -12.26 25.62
N GLU A 91 -20.79 -12.17 26.05
CA GLU A 91 -21.83 -13.20 25.89
C GLU A 91 -22.55 -13.10 24.53
N ASP A 92 -22.42 -11.98 23.82
CA ASP A 92 -23.06 -11.74 22.53
C ASP A 92 -22.06 -12.01 21.38
N ASP A 93 -22.59 -12.55 20.26
CA ASP A 93 -21.76 -12.81 19.08
C ASP A 93 -21.21 -11.49 18.48
N PRO A 94 -19.97 -11.51 17.92
CA PRO A 94 -19.36 -10.32 17.35
C PRO A 94 -20.12 -9.78 16.14
N VAL A 95 -20.06 -8.46 15.90
CA VAL A 95 -20.64 -7.86 14.69
C VAL A 95 -19.96 -8.43 13.44
N THR A 96 -20.72 -9.13 12.61
CA THR A 96 -20.24 -9.70 11.34
C THR A 96 -20.64 -8.88 10.12
N PHE A 97 -21.67 -8.05 10.20
CA PHE A 97 -22.09 -7.20 9.08
C PHE A 97 -22.75 -5.88 9.53
N VAL A 98 -22.60 -4.86 8.71
CA VAL A 98 -23.33 -3.59 8.79
C VAL A 98 -23.93 -3.33 7.41
N SER A 99 -25.23 -3.02 7.34
CA SER A 99 -25.94 -2.75 6.08
C SER A 99 -25.93 -1.28 5.70
#